data_AF-A0A9D2UFR7-F1
#
_entry.id   AF-A0A9D2UFR7-F1
#
_cell.length_a   1.000
_cell.length_b   1.000
_cell.length_c   1.000
_cell.angle_alpha   90.00
_cell.angle_beta   90.00
_cell.angle_gamma   90.00
#
_symmetry.space_group_name_H-M   'P 1'
#
loop_
_entity.id
_entity.type
_entity.pdbx_description
1 polymer ?
#
loop_
_entity_poly.entity_id
_entity_poly.type
_entity_poly.pdbx_seq_one_letter_code
_entity_poly.pdbx_strand_id
1 'polypeptide(L)'
;MPELSLLQKNTQACFDLAPERTIVMGHFGSRGDGTGSDRLKQAQAYNSWAADTYGDLFMNPETYLRETTQESWLRYGALSGSGVWSSDEDRKAYEAGQVPPSLYSSDGLHLNGWGYVALSQMIYYKVTNLGWF
;
A
#
# COMPACT_ATOMS: atom_id res chain seq x y z
N MET A 1 3.42 -13.40 17.18
CA MET A 1 4.13 -13.90 15.98
C MET A 1 5.55 -13.34 16.00
N PRO A 2 6.58 -14.18 16.15
CA PRO A 2 7.98 -13.73 16.33
C PRO A 2 8.49 -12.78 15.23
N GLU A 3 7.95 -12.89 14.02
CA GLU A 3 8.34 -12.06 12.87
C GLU A 3 7.87 -10.60 12.98
N LEU A 4 6.68 -10.34 13.54
CA LEU A 4 6.14 -8.97 13.66
C LEU A 4 6.98 -8.14 14.63
N SER A 5 7.33 -8.67 15.79
CA SER A 5 8.14 -7.96 16.79
C SER A 5 9.54 -7.63 16.26
N LEU A 6 10.12 -8.50 15.43
CA LEU A 6 11.41 -8.25 14.80
C LEU A 6 11.29 -7.15 13.73
N LEU A 7 10.23 -7.19 12.91
CA LEU A 7 9.97 -6.16 11.90
C LEU A 7 9.79 -4.77 12.54
N GLN A 8 9.02 -4.70 13.63
CA GLN A 8 8.80 -3.46 14.40
C GLN A 8 10.12 -2.92 14.97
N LYS A 9 10.92 -3.79 15.60
CA LYS A 9 12.23 -3.40 16.16
C LYS A 9 13.19 -2.91 15.09
N ASN A 10 13.26 -3.59 13.95
CA ASN A 10 14.14 -3.21 12.85
C ASN A 10 13.68 -1.89 12.21
N THR A 11 12.38 -1.70 12.04
CA THR A 11 11.81 -0.45 11.52
C THR A 11 12.16 0.72 12.44
N GLN A 12 11.97 0.57 13.75
CA GLN A 12 12.35 1.61 14.71
C GLN A 12 13.84 1.91 14.65
N ALA A 13 14.70 0.89 14.64
CA ALA A 13 16.14 1.07 14.57
C ALA A 13 16.58 1.79 13.28
N CYS A 14 15.94 1.51 12.14
CA CYS A 14 16.17 2.24 10.90
C CYS A 14 15.69 3.69 10.99
N PHE A 15 14.50 3.93 11.55
CA PHE A 15 13.93 5.26 11.69
C PHE A 15 14.76 6.15 12.62
N ASP A 16 15.26 5.60 13.74
CA ASP A 16 16.12 6.32 14.71
C ASP A 16 17.45 6.80 14.09
N LEU A 17 17.92 6.14 13.03
CA LEU A 17 19.14 6.48 12.29
C LEU A 17 18.87 7.30 11.03
N ALA A 18 17.60 7.48 10.66
CA ALA A 18 17.23 8.12 9.41
C ALA A 18 17.32 9.66 9.51
N PRO A 19 17.48 10.36 8.37
CA PRO A 19 17.41 11.83 8.35
C PRO A 19 16.06 12.35 8.86
N GLU A 20 16.01 13.62 9.27
CA GLU A 20 14.81 14.27 9.79
C GLU A 20 13.60 14.14 8.85
N ARG A 21 13.83 14.23 7.54
CA ARG A 21 12.79 14.05 6.51
C ARG A 21 12.69 12.57 6.10
N THR A 22 12.10 11.77 6.98
CA THR A 22 11.87 10.34 6.74
C THR A 22 10.40 9.98 6.88
N ILE A 23 9.92 9.16 5.94
CA ILE A 23 8.58 8.54 5.96
C ILE A 23 8.71 7.04 6.16
N VAL A 24 7.73 6.44 6.83
CA VAL A 24 7.62 4.98 6.99
C VAL A 24 6.54 4.48 6.05
N MET A 25 6.88 3.53 5.19
CA MET A 25 5.92 2.88 4.29
C MET A 25 5.49 1.53 4.87
N GLY A 26 4.20 1.28 4.83
CA GLY A 26 3.58 0.00 5.17
C GLY A 26 3.84 -1.11 4.16
N HIS A 27 3.13 -2.21 4.34
CA HIS A 27 3.10 -3.36 3.43
C HIS A 27 1.71 -3.54 2.82
N PHE A 28 1.61 -4.36 1.79
CA PHE A 28 0.34 -4.80 1.21
C PHE A 28 0.41 -6.30 0.93
N GLY A 29 -0.75 -6.97 0.93
CA GLY A 29 -0.83 -8.40 0.62
C GLY A 29 -0.39 -8.72 -0.82
N SER A 30 -0.02 -9.97 -1.07
CA SER A 30 0.19 -10.50 -2.42
C SER A 30 -1.17 -10.78 -3.08
N ARG A 31 -1.23 -10.91 -4.41
CA ARG A 31 -2.48 -11.28 -5.12
C ARG A 31 -3.11 -12.58 -4.58
N GLY A 32 -2.29 -13.55 -4.21
CA GLY A 32 -2.73 -14.84 -3.67
C GLY A 32 -3.09 -14.83 -2.18
N ASP A 33 -2.87 -13.72 -1.48
CA ASP A 33 -3.21 -13.60 -0.06
C ASP A 33 -4.72 -13.41 0.12
N GLY A 34 -5.42 -14.54 0.27
CA GLY A 34 -6.84 -14.55 0.58
C GLY A 34 -7.16 -13.94 1.95
N THR A 35 -8.42 -13.56 2.14
CA THR A 35 -8.94 -13.06 3.42
C THR A 35 -8.58 -14.03 4.56
N GLY A 36 -7.80 -13.55 5.51
CA GLY A 36 -7.39 -14.33 6.69
C GLY A 36 -6.07 -15.09 6.55
N SER A 37 -5.31 -14.93 5.45
CA SER A 37 -3.94 -15.45 5.36
C SER A 37 -3.07 -14.87 6.48
N ASP A 38 -2.14 -15.67 7.01
CA ASP A 38 -1.26 -15.22 8.10
C ASP A 38 -0.35 -14.06 7.64
N ARG A 39 0.08 -14.07 6.37
CA ARG A 39 0.85 -12.98 5.77
C ARG A 39 0.06 -11.68 5.70
N LEU A 40 -1.20 -11.74 5.27
CA LEU A 40 -2.07 -10.58 5.24
C LEU A 40 -2.32 -10.03 6.65
N LYS A 41 -2.59 -10.91 7.62
CA LYS A 41 -2.74 -10.51 9.03
C LYS A 41 -1.47 -9.86 9.59
N GLN A 42 -0.30 -10.36 9.24
CA GLN A 42 0.97 -9.76 9.64
C GLN A 42 1.17 -8.37 9.01
N ALA A 43 0.90 -8.22 7.71
CA ALA A 43 0.99 -6.92 7.02
C ALA A 43 0.02 -5.90 7.63
N GLN A 44 -1.22 -6.30 7.90
CA GLN A 44 -2.23 -5.45 8.54
C GLN A 44 -1.85 -5.08 9.97
N ALA A 45 -1.33 -6.03 10.75
CA ALA A 45 -0.87 -5.77 12.12
C ALA A 45 0.33 -4.81 12.14
N TYR A 46 1.27 -4.96 11.20
CA TYR A 46 2.38 -4.02 11.03
C TYR A 46 1.87 -2.63 10.63
N ASN A 47 0.99 -2.54 9.62
CA ASN A 47 0.44 -1.27 9.16
C ASN A 47 -0.31 -0.53 10.26
N SER A 48 -1.09 -1.24 11.09
CA SER A 48 -1.79 -0.66 12.24
C SER A 48 -0.79 -0.09 13.26
N TRP A 49 0.21 -0.89 13.65
CA TRP A 49 1.25 -0.44 14.58
C TRP A 49 2.04 0.75 14.04
N ALA A 50 2.43 0.73 12.77
CA ALA A 50 3.21 1.79 12.14
C ALA A 50 2.39 3.08 12.00
N ALA A 51 1.09 2.97 11.70
CA ALA A 51 0.19 4.12 11.71
C ALA A 51 0.11 4.77 13.10
N ASP A 52 -0.06 3.97 14.16
CA ASP A 52 -0.13 4.47 15.53
C ASP A 52 1.21 5.07 16.00
N THR A 53 2.33 4.49 15.56
CA THR A 53 3.68 4.87 16.02
C THR A 53 4.22 6.10 15.30
N TYR A 54 4.06 6.17 13.97
CA TYR A 54 4.68 7.22 13.14
C TYR A 54 3.69 8.30 12.69
N GLY A 55 2.39 8.12 12.94
CA GLY A 55 1.35 9.11 12.67
C GLY A 55 1.41 9.66 11.24
N ASP A 56 1.58 10.97 11.11
CA ASP A 56 1.63 11.66 9.81
C ASP A 56 2.80 11.22 8.92
N LEU A 57 3.86 10.64 9.48
CA LEU A 57 5.00 10.13 8.72
C LEU A 57 4.74 8.73 8.11
N PHE A 58 3.64 8.07 8.49
CA PHE A 58 3.26 6.78 7.94
C PHE A 58 2.48 6.90 6.64
N MET A 59 2.75 5.99 5.70
CA MET A 59 1.97 5.76 4.48
C MET A 59 1.51 4.31 4.42
N ASN A 60 0.20 4.10 4.23
CA ASN A 60 -0.37 2.77 4.05
C ASN A 60 -0.59 2.46 2.55
N PRO A 61 0.32 1.72 1.89
CA PRO A 61 0.18 1.39 0.48
C PRO A 61 -1.01 0.46 0.21
N GLU A 62 -1.40 -0.42 1.14
CA GLU A 62 -2.53 -1.33 0.95
C GLU A 62 -3.85 -0.56 0.82
N THR A 63 -4.12 0.32 1.79
CA THR A 63 -5.30 1.20 1.76
C THR A 63 -5.26 2.10 0.53
N TYR A 64 -4.12 2.71 0.23
CA TYR A 64 -4.00 3.64 -0.89
C TYR A 64 -4.24 2.95 -2.24
N LEU A 65 -3.61 1.80 -2.48
CA LEU A 65 -3.80 1.03 -3.72
C LEU A 65 -5.23 0.56 -3.88
N ARG A 66 -5.93 0.22 -2.79
CA ARG A 66 -7.34 -0.17 -2.85
C ARG A 66 -8.26 1.02 -3.13
N GLU A 67 -8.04 2.14 -2.45
CA GLU A 67 -9.00 3.27 -2.43
C GLU A 67 -8.76 4.27 -3.56
N THR A 68 -7.49 4.58 -3.86
CA THR A 68 -7.11 5.56 -4.89
C THR A 68 -7.10 4.96 -6.31
N THR A 69 -7.45 3.67 -6.41
CA THR A 69 -7.65 3.02 -7.71
C THR A 69 -9.11 2.69 -7.98
N GLN A 70 -10.06 3.07 -7.12
CA GLN A 70 -11.49 2.85 -7.41
C GLN A 70 -11.92 3.49 -8.74
N GLU A 71 -12.94 2.91 -9.39
CA GLU A 71 -13.43 3.32 -10.71
C GLU A 71 -13.65 4.83 -10.86
N SER A 72 -14.19 5.48 -9.82
CA SER A 72 -14.43 6.93 -9.77
C SER A 72 -13.14 7.77 -9.83
N TRP A 73 -12.05 7.29 -9.23
CA TRP A 73 -10.73 7.92 -9.23
C TRP A 73 -9.99 7.67 -10.56
N LEU A 74 -10.12 6.47 -11.13
CA LEU A 74 -9.46 6.11 -12.39
C LEU A 74 -9.97 6.89 -13.58
N ARG A 75 -11.27 7.24 -13.58
CA ARG A 75 -11.91 7.91 -14.72
C ARG A 75 -11.26 9.26 -15.07
N TYR A 76 -10.75 9.96 -14.08
CA TYR A 76 -10.22 11.33 -14.24
C TYR A 76 -8.78 11.49 -13.71
N GLY A 77 -8.16 10.41 -13.23
CA GLY A 77 -6.82 10.42 -12.64
C GLY A 77 -5.72 9.89 -13.55
N ALA A 78 -4.52 9.73 -12.98
CA ALA A 78 -3.32 9.27 -13.70
C ALA A 78 -3.39 7.83 -14.22
N LEU A 79 -4.41 7.09 -13.82
CA LEU A 79 -4.67 5.72 -14.25
C LEU A 79 -5.78 5.63 -15.30
N SER A 80 -6.23 6.75 -15.86
CA SER A 80 -7.22 6.77 -16.93
C SER A 80 -6.71 6.00 -18.15
N GLY A 81 -7.56 5.10 -18.68
CA GLY A 81 -7.21 4.23 -19.82
C GLY A 81 -6.31 3.03 -19.48
N SER A 82 -5.96 2.82 -18.20
CA SER A 82 -5.10 1.70 -17.78
C SER A 82 -5.74 0.31 -17.88
N GLY A 83 -7.07 0.25 -17.92
CA GLY A 83 -7.82 -1.01 -17.79
C GLY A 83 -7.84 -1.60 -16.38
N VAL A 84 -7.21 -0.95 -15.40
CA VAL A 84 -7.40 -1.27 -13.97
C VAL A 84 -8.89 -1.11 -13.65
N TRP A 85 -9.47 -2.04 -12.89
CA TRP A 85 -10.91 -2.11 -12.58
C TRP A 85 -11.85 -2.41 -13.74
N SER A 86 -11.33 -2.75 -14.93
CA SER A 86 -12.18 -3.15 -16.05
C SER A 86 -12.79 -4.54 -15.89
N SER A 87 -12.38 -5.31 -14.87
CA SER A 87 -12.80 -6.70 -14.65
C SER A 87 -13.67 -6.88 -13.41
N ASP A 88 -14.54 -7.90 -13.44
CA ASP A 88 -15.30 -8.33 -12.25
C ASP A 88 -14.37 -8.89 -11.14
N GLU A 89 -13.16 -9.34 -11.49
CA GLU A 89 -12.17 -9.82 -10.53
C GLU A 89 -11.66 -8.68 -9.64
N ASP A 90 -11.39 -7.51 -10.22
CA ASP A 90 -10.99 -6.31 -9.47
C ASP A 90 -12.08 -5.85 -8.51
N ARG A 91 -13.33 -5.85 -8.97
CA ARG A 91 -14.47 -5.46 -8.12
C ARG A 91 -14.63 -6.40 -6.92
N LYS A 92 -14.55 -7.72 -7.15
CA LYS A 92 -14.62 -8.72 -6.07
C LYS A 92 -13.47 -8.58 -5.09
N ALA A 93 -12.25 -8.35 -5.58
CA ALA A 93 -11.10 -8.14 -4.71
C ALA A 93 -11.29 -6.89 -3.84
N TYR A 94 -11.74 -5.78 -4.42
CA TYR A 94 -12.04 -4.57 -3.67
C TYR A 94 -13.11 -4.79 -2.59
N GLU A 95 -14.22 -5.44 -2.94
CA GLU A 95 -15.30 -5.78 -1.98
C GLU A 95 -14.80 -6.68 -0.85
N ALA A 96 -13.82 -7.54 -1.13
CA ALA A 96 -13.12 -8.36 -0.14
C ALA A 96 -12.03 -7.60 0.64
N GLY A 97 -11.87 -6.29 0.41
CA GLY A 97 -10.89 -5.44 1.06
C GLY A 97 -9.45 -5.60 0.54
N GLN A 98 -9.26 -6.25 -0.61
CA GLN A 98 -7.98 -6.56 -1.22
C GLN A 98 -7.59 -5.53 -2.27
N VAL A 99 -6.29 -5.51 -2.62
CA VAL A 99 -5.77 -4.74 -3.74
C VAL A 99 -6.27 -5.35 -5.06
N PRO A 100 -6.78 -4.56 -6.02
CA PRO A 100 -7.21 -5.04 -7.32
C PRO A 100 -6.13 -5.87 -8.05
N PRO A 101 -6.43 -7.10 -8.51
CA PRO A 101 -5.50 -7.97 -9.23
C PRO A 101 -4.87 -7.33 -10.46
N SER A 102 -5.58 -6.43 -11.14
CA SER A 102 -5.08 -5.67 -12.29
C SER A 102 -3.92 -4.72 -11.98
N LEU A 103 -3.56 -4.51 -10.71
CA LEU A 103 -2.39 -3.72 -10.32
C LEU A 103 -1.12 -4.57 -10.15
N TYR A 104 -1.24 -5.90 -10.13
CA TYR A 104 -0.10 -6.79 -9.97
C TYR A 104 0.57 -7.14 -11.30
N SER A 105 1.85 -7.47 -11.22
CA SER A 105 2.59 -8.19 -12.24
C SER A 105 2.16 -9.66 -12.30
N SER A 106 2.67 -10.41 -13.27
CA SER A 106 2.32 -11.81 -13.48
C SER A 106 2.71 -12.74 -12.33
N ASP A 107 3.68 -12.35 -11.50
CA ASP A 107 4.09 -13.13 -10.32
C ASP A 107 3.16 -12.96 -9.10
N GLY A 108 2.22 -12.00 -9.15
CA GLY A 108 1.29 -11.73 -8.05
C GLY A 108 1.95 -11.19 -6.78
N LEU A 109 3.23 -10.84 -6.82
CA LEU A 109 3.99 -10.25 -5.70
C LEU A 109 4.33 -8.79 -6.00
N HIS A 110 4.85 -8.53 -7.20
CA HIS A 110 5.20 -7.18 -7.63
C HIS A 110 3.97 -6.47 -8.21
N LEU A 111 4.00 -5.15 -8.15
CA LEU A 111 3.07 -4.33 -8.91
C LEU A 111 3.51 -4.26 -10.37
N ASN A 112 2.54 -4.04 -11.27
CA ASN A 112 2.85 -3.65 -12.64
C ASN A 112 3.09 -2.13 -12.72
N GLY A 113 3.30 -1.61 -13.95
CA GLY A 113 3.55 -0.18 -14.16
C GLY A 113 2.47 0.72 -13.57
N TRP A 114 1.19 0.35 -13.65
CA TRP A 114 0.09 1.13 -13.10
C TRP A 114 0.05 1.11 -11.57
N GLY A 115 0.33 -0.04 -10.95
CA GLY A 115 0.47 -0.11 -9.50
C GLY A 115 1.61 0.77 -8.98
N TYR A 116 2.76 0.82 -9.68
CA TYR A 116 3.84 1.74 -9.32
C TYR A 116 3.51 3.21 -9.59
N VAL A 117 2.71 3.53 -10.61
CA VAL A 117 2.18 4.90 -10.80
C VAL A 117 1.32 5.31 -9.60
N ALA A 118 0.42 4.45 -9.13
CA ALA A 118 -0.39 4.70 -7.94
C ALA A 118 0.48 4.95 -6.69
N LEU A 119 1.48 4.08 -6.42
CA LEU A 119 2.38 4.28 -5.29
C LEU A 119 3.21 5.56 -5.41
N SER A 120 3.65 5.93 -6.61
CA SER A 120 4.38 7.18 -6.84
C SER A 120 3.51 8.39 -6.49
N GLN A 121 2.22 8.36 -6.81
CA GLN A 121 1.27 9.41 -6.41
C GLN A 121 1.06 9.46 -4.90
N MET A 122 0.98 8.30 -4.23
CA MET A 122 0.91 8.24 -2.77
C MET A 122 2.09 8.99 -2.12
N ILE A 123 3.31 8.73 -2.60
CA ILE A 123 4.53 9.40 -2.11
C ILE A 123 4.47 10.88 -2.40
N TYR A 124 4.11 11.28 -3.63
CA TYR A 124 3.97 12.68 -4.01
C TYR A 124 3.01 13.44 -3.08
N TYR A 125 1.80 12.89 -2.84
CA TYR A 125 0.83 13.52 -1.97
C TYR A 125 1.30 13.57 -0.51
N LYS A 126 1.98 12.52 -0.01
CA LYS A 126 2.54 12.53 1.35
C LYS A 126 3.58 13.63 1.51
N VAL A 127 4.57 13.69 0.62
CA VAL A 127 5.64 14.72 0.65
C VAL A 127 5.04 16.12 0.54
N THR A 128 4.03 16.29 -0.31
CA THR A 128 3.31 17.56 -0.46
C THR A 128 2.57 17.95 0.83
N ASN A 129 1.85 17.02 1.44
CA ASN A 129 1.10 17.28 2.67
C ASN A 129 2.01 17.60 3.86
N LEU A 130 3.24 17.05 3.88
CA LEU A 130 4.25 17.35 4.90
C LEU A 130 4.97 18.68 4.66
N GLY A 131 4.75 19.35 3.52
CA GLY A 131 5.42 20.62 3.20
C GLY A 131 6.90 20.47 2.88
N TRP A 132 7.32 19.31 2.35
CA TRP A 132 8.75 19.00 2.14
C TRP A 132 9.27 19.33 0.73
N PHE A 133 8.50 20.07 -0.06
CA PHE A 133 8.85 20.55 -1.40
C PHE A 133 9.73 21.80 -1.37
#